data_AF-A0A951W6V1-F1
#
_entry.id   AF-A0A951W6V1-F1
#
_cell.length_a   1.000
_cell.length_b   1.000
_cell.length_c   1.000
_cell.angle_alpha   90.00
_cell.angle_beta   90.00
_cell.angle_gamma   90.00
#
_symmetry.space_group_name_H-M   'P 1'
#
loop_
_entity.id
_entity.type
_entity.pdbx_description
1 polymer ?
#
loop_
_entity_poly.entity_id
_entity_poly.type
_entity_poly.pdbx_seq_one_letter_code
_entity_poly.pdbx_strand_id
1 'polypeptide(L)'
;MTQESGGGLTRAERTLSLWMLLSAWTYAFGAVFFFLAGKHISAVINYIAERLLPFLPLYPLPDAVAEGAFWRVLSVSMMAMLAWVCFNVRTDVRGRVWLVPVVLLSKCCSTSCYFLLFIGHPCLAYLVGVLTDGPIFLVTWALWFQAKNADRYLDAKEEAVLLAVGDALMPRGGAFQTGFADVAGDVLADTRRLLAAQNAATLFMTRVMLHVFNVLPLLFLRPRTFLRMTPEERGAFLACLESHPVSAVRALCQVLKLHTMLPFFNQPEAEKAVSQPEGEEA
;
A
#
# COMPACT_ATOMS: atom_id res chain seq x y z
N MET A 1 27.31 -10.57 -7.80
CA MET A 1 27.73 -9.23 -8.28
C MET A 1 26.68 -8.23 -7.84
N THR A 2 26.81 -7.73 -6.62
CA THR A 2 25.96 -6.68 -6.04
C THR A 2 26.52 -5.34 -6.50
N GLN A 3 25.79 -4.67 -7.37
CA GLN A 3 26.06 -3.29 -7.73
C GLN A 3 25.88 -2.45 -6.45
N GLU A 4 26.99 -1.99 -5.88
CA GLU A 4 26.99 -1.01 -4.79
C GLU A 4 26.28 0.25 -5.29
N SER A 5 25.00 0.39 -4.95
CA SER A 5 24.30 1.66 -5.10
C SER A 5 24.77 2.58 -3.97
N GLY A 6 25.91 3.24 -4.19
CA GLY A 6 26.40 4.38 -3.39
C GLY A 6 25.51 5.63 -3.46
N GLY A 7 24.20 5.45 -3.66
CA GLY A 7 23.20 6.50 -3.60
C GLY A 7 22.52 6.47 -2.23
N GLY A 8 22.63 7.58 -1.48
CA GLY A 8 21.95 7.72 -0.19
C GLY A 8 20.45 7.43 -0.27
N LEU A 9 19.84 7.11 0.87
CA LEU A 9 18.40 6.79 0.96
C LEU A 9 17.55 7.87 0.27
N THR A 10 16.52 7.46 -0.46
CA THR A 10 15.49 8.35 -1.03
C THR A 10 14.73 9.05 0.09
N ARG A 11 13.97 10.11 -0.24
CA ARG A 11 13.14 10.82 0.76
C ARG A 11 12.13 9.88 1.42
N ALA A 12 11.49 9.00 0.65
CA ALA A 12 10.52 8.03 1.18
C ALA A 12 11.20 7.00 2.11
N GLU A 13 12.36 6.48 1.72
CA GLU A 13 13.14 5.56 2.55
C GLU A 13 13.61 6.22 3.86
N ARG A 14 14.04 7.49 3.82
CA ARG A 14 14.42 8.26 5.02
C ARG A 14 13.23 8.47 5.96
N THR A 15 12.07 8.83 5.42
CA THR A 15 10.86 9.02 6.23
C THR A 15 10.43 7.70 6.89
N LEU A 16 10.43 6.60 6.14
CA LEU A 16 10.15 5.27 6.71
C LEU A 16 11.20 4.92 7.79
N SER A 17 12.48 5.16 7.52
CA SER A 17 13.58 4.93 8.46
C SER A 17 13.36 5.66 9.78
N LEU A 18 13.04 6.96 9.73
CA LEU A 18 12.74 7.77 10.91
C LEU A 18 11.50 7.27 11.65
N TRP A 19 10.45 6.91 10.92
CA TRP A 19 9.23 6.34 11.51
C TRP A 19 9.48 5.00 12.20
N MET A 20 10.33 4.14 11.62
CA MET A 20 10.74 2.88 12.24
C MET A 20 11.57 3.11 13.50
N LEU A 21 12.45 4.12 13.52
CA LEU A 21 13.18 4.49 14.73
C LEU A 21 12.24 4.98 15.84
N LEU A 22 11.31 5.88 15.50
CA LEU A 22 10.32 6.38 16.45
C LEU A 22 9.47 5.22 17.00
N SER A 23 8.97 4.36 16.10
CA SER A 23 8.16 3.19 16.47
C SER A 23 8.94 2.22 17.35
N ALA A 24 10.22 1.97 17.06
CA ALA A 24 11.07 1.11 17.86
C ALA A 24 11.17 1.61 19.31
N TRP A 25 11.38 2.91 19.49
CA TRP A 25 11.42 3.53 20.81
C TRP A 25 10.06 3.51 21.50
N THR A 26 8.97 3.83 20.79
CA THR A 26 7.61 3.76 21.34
C THR A 26 7.29 2.37 21.86
N TYR A 27 7.64 1.31 21.11
CA TYR A 27 7.42 -0.06 21.57
C TYR A 27 8.37 -0.48 22.68
N ALA A 28 9.64 -0.06 22.65
CA ALA A 28 10.60 -0.38 23.71
C ALA A 28 10.20 0.27 25.05
N PHE A 29 9.90 1.57 25.04
CA PHE A 29 9.39 2.27 26.22
C PHE A 29 8.01 1.76 26.63
N GLY A 30 7.15 1.46 25.66
CA GLY A 30 5.85 0.85 25.88
C GLY A 30 5.96 -0.49 26.61
N ALA A 31 6.91 -1.34 26.23
CA ALA A 31 7.17 -2.62 26.87
C ALA A 31 7.59 -2.44 28.35
N VAL A 32 8.51 -1.52 28.63
CA VAL A 32 8.94 -1.20 30.00
C VAL A 32 7.77 -0.64 30.82
N PHE A 33 7.01 0.30 30.25
CA PHE A 33 5.86 0.91 30.89
C PHE A 33 4.77 -0.13 31.20
N PHE A 34 4.41 -0.99 30.24
CA PHE A 34 3.41 -2.04 30.43
C PHE A 34 3.86 -3.08 31.46
N PHE A 35 5.15 -3.40 31.50
CA PHE A 35 5.68 -4.31 32.51
C PHE A 35 5.49 -3.76 33.94
N LEU A 36 5.82 -2.49 34.15
CA LEU A 36 5.78 -1.84 35.47
C LEU A 36 4.37 -1.40 35.88
N ALA A 37 3.65 -0.75 34.98
CA ALA A 37 2.39 -0.05 35.26
C ALA A 37 1.15 -0.67 34.58
N GLY A 38 1.31 -1.73 33.78
CA GLY A 38 0.23 -2.32 32.97
C GLY A 38 -1.02 -2.69 33.76
N LYS A 39 -0.86 -3.12 35.02
CA LYS A 39 -1.98 -3.47 35.92
C LYS A 39 -2.92 -2.30 36.23
N HIS A 40 -2.47 -1.07 36.05
CA HIS A 40 -3.25 0.14 36.34
C HIS A 40 -3.97 0.70 35.12
N ILE A 41 -3.63 0.25 33.90
CA ILE A 41 -4.13 0.85 32.66
C ILE A 41 -5.66 0.76 32.58
N SER A 42 -6.25 -0.42 32.83
CA SER A 42 -7.70 -0.59 32.77
C SER A 42 -8.45 0.27 33.79
N ALA A 43 -7.89 0.46 35.00
CA ALA A 43 -8.47 1.30 36.02
C ALA A 43 -8.47 2.79 35.63
N VAL A 44 -7.36 3.27 35.03
CA VAL A 44 -7.27 4.63 34.51
C VAL A 44 -8.25 4.86 33.36
N ILE A 45 -8.39 3.88 32.46
CA ILE A 45 -9.35 3.96 31.35
C ILE A 45 -10.78 4.02 31.89
N ASN A 46 -11.14 3.21 32.87
CA ASN A 46 -12.47 3.26 33.49
C ASN A 46 -12.74 4.61 34.14
N TYR A 47 -11.78 5.15 34.89
CA TYR A 47 -11.88 6.48 35.50
C TYR A 47 -12.12 7.60 34.46
N ILE A 48 -11.49 7.50 33.29
CA ILE A 48 -11.74 8.43 32.18
C ILE A 48 -13.13 8.19 31.57
N ALA A 49 -13.51 6.92 31.37
CA ALA A 49 -14.81 6.54 30.81
C ALA A 49 -15.97 7.08 31.65
N GLU A 50 -15.91 6.94 32.97
CA GLU A 50 -16.94 7.43 33.91
C GLU A 50 -17.19 8.94 33.77
N ARG A 51 -16.17 9.72 33.40
CA ARG A 51 -16.24 11.18 33.33
C ARG A 51 -16.59 11.74 31.97
N LEU A 52 -16.02 11.15 30.93
CA LEU A 52 -16.16 11.67 29.57
C LEU A 52 -17.25 10.96 28.77
N LEU A 53 -17.50 9.68 29.07
CA LEU A 53 -18.39 8.81 28.30
C LEU A 53 -19.22 7.91 29.24
N PRO A 54 -20.04 8.49 30.14
CA PRO A 54 -20.77 7.74 31.18
C PRO A 54 -21.81 6.75 30.62
N PHE A 55 -22.11 6.84 29.31
CA PHE A 55 -23.01 5.93 28.63
C PHE A 55 -22.33 4.62 28.18
N LEU A 56 -21.00 4.52 28.21
CA LEU A 56 -20.29 3.28 27.88
C LEU A 56 -20.10 2.41 29.13
N PRO A 57 -20.35 1.08 29.05
CA PRO A 57 -20.02 0.17 30.14
C PRO A 57 -18.52 0.19 30.45
N LEU A 58 -18.20 0.05 31.73
CA LEU A 58 -16.84 -0.03 32.23
C LEU A 58 -16.20 -1.37 31.86
N TYR A 59 -14.89 -1.35 31.65
CA TYR A 59 -14.14 -2.57 31.40
C TYR A 59 -14.07 -3.40 32.69
N PRO A 60 -14.40 -4.70 32.66
CA PRO A 60 -14.30 -5.55 33.84
C PRO A 60 -12.83 -5.64 34.26
N LEU A 61 -12.53 -5.23 35.49
CA LEU A 61 -11.18 -5.37 36.02
C LEU A 61 -10.92 -6.87 36.26
N PRO A 62 -9.72 -7.39 35.94
CA PRO A 62 -9.44 -8.81 36.13
C PRO A 62 -9.59 -9.19 37.61
N ASP A 63 -10.52 -10.09 37.92
CA ASP A 63 -10.77 -10.57 39.28
C ASP A 63 -9.59 -11.41 39.82
N ALA A 64 -8.78 -11.99 38.91
CA ALA A 64 -7.62 -12.80 39.22
C ALA A 64 -6.30 -12.10 38.87
N VAL A 65 -5.42 -11.95 39.86
CA VAL A 65 -4.04 -11.40 39.70
C VAL A 65 -3.25 -12.17 38.63
N ALA A 66 -3.49 -13.46 38.48
CA ALA A 66 -2.81 -14.33 37.52
C ALA A 66 -3.16 -14.01 36.05
N GLU A 67 -4.41 -13.69 35.75
CA GLU A 67 -4.86 -13.39 34.39
C GLU A 67 -4.23 -12.09 33.88
N GLY A 68 -4.26 -11.03 34.70
CA GLY A 68 -3.61 -9.76 34.36
C GLY A 68 -2.10 -9.90 34.17
N ALA A 69 -1.44 -10.76 34.95
CA ALA A 69 -0.02 -11.03 34.80
C ALA A 69 0.31 -11.76 33.49
N PHE A 70 -0.52 -12.74 33.11
CA PHE A 70 -0.37 -13.50 31.85
C PHE A 70 -0.45 -12.58 30.63
N TRP A 71 -1.51 -11.78 30.52
CA TRP A 71 -1.69 -10.86 29.39
C TRP A 71 -0.58 -9.81 29.31
N ARG A 72 -0.09 -9.34 30.45
CA ARG A 72 1.03 -8.40 30.50
C ARG A 72 2.31 -9.00 29.91
N VAL A 73 2.63 -10.26 30.23
CA VAL A 73 3.81 -10.94 29.64
C VAL A 73 3.66 -11.03 28.12
N LEU A 74 2.48 -11.40 27.63
CA LEU A 74 2.20 -11.45 26.18
C LEU A 74 2.37 -10.07 25.53
N SER A 75 1.78 -9.01 26.09
CA SER A 75 1.91 -7.66 25.56
C SER A 75 3.36 -7.18 25.52
N VAL A 76 4.12 -7.41 26.60
CA VAL A 76 5.55 -7.03 26.68
C VAL A 76 6.36 -7.79 25.64
N SER A 77 6.14 -9.10 25.49
CA SER A 77 6.86 -9.90 24.49
C SER A 77 6.60 -9.43 23.06
N MET A 78 5.34 -9.10 22.73
CA MET A 78 4.97 -8.59 21.41
C MET A 78 5.60 -7.22 21.15
N MET A 79 5.53 -6.29 22.12
CA MET A 79 6.14 -4.98 22.00
C MET A 79 7.66 -5.07 21.81
N ALA A 80 8.34 -5.97 22.54
CA ALA A 80 9.77 -6.20 22.38
C ALA A 80 10.12 -6.72 20.97
N MET A 81 9.35 -7.68 20.44
CA MET A 81 9.54 -8.17 19.08
C MET A 81 9.30 -7.07 18.04
N LEU A 82 8.25 -6.25 18.18
CA LEU A 82 7.98 -5.14 17.27
C LEU A 82 9.09 -4.08 17.33
N ALA A 83 9.61 -3.77 18.53
CA ALA A 83 10.74 -2.87 18.70
C ALA A 83 11.98 -3.39 17.95
N TRP A 84 12.27 -4.68 18.10
CA TRP A 84 13.38 -5.35 17.41
C TRP A 84 13.20 -5.32 15.89
N VAL A 85 12.00 -5.63 15.38
CA VAL A 85 11.71 -5.56 13.94
C VAL A 85 11.92 -4.15 13.41
N CYS A 86 11.36 -3.14 14.07
CA CYS A 86 11.50 -1.74 13.66
C CYS A 86 12.97 -1.30 13.67
N PHE A 87 13.76 -1.70 14.67
CA PHE A 87 15.19 -1.41 14.71
C PHE A 87 15.98 -2.09 13.58
N ASN A 88 15.62 -3.34 13.23
CA ASN A 88 16.24 -4.05 12.11
C ASN A 88 15.92 -3.41 10.77
N VAL A 89 14.68 -2.94 10.55
CA VAL A 89 14.33 -2.18 9.33
C VAL A 89 15.08 -0.85 9.29
N ARG A 90 15.25 -0.17 10.44
CA ARG A 90 15.99 1.09 10.52
C ARG A 90 17.46 0.97 10.13
N THR A 91 18.11 -0.13 10.50
CA THR A 91 19.55 -0.35 10.24
C THR A 91 19.83 -0.61 8.77
N ASP A 92 18.94 -1.32 8.08
CA ASP A 92 19.01 -1.56 6.64
C ASP A 92 17.60 -1.54 6.03
N VAL A 93 17.19 -0.36 5.58
CA VAL A 93 15.83 -0.15 5.05
C VAL A 93 15.62 -0.98 3.79
N ARG A 94 16.57 -1.00 2.85
CA ARG A 94 16.39 -1.67 1.55
C ARG A 94 16.41 -3.19 1.70
N GLY A 95 17.39 -3.74 2.43
CA GLY A 95 17.51 -5.18 2.59
C GLY A 95 16.46 -5.80 3.53
N ARG A 96 15.82 -4.99 4.39
CA ARG A 96 14.90 -5.49 5.43
C ARG A 96 13.50 -4.91 5.38
N VAL A 97 13.13 -4.16 4.34
CA VAL A 97 11.77 -3.63 4.13
C VAL A 97 10.69 -4.72 4.14
N TRP A 98 11.06 -5.96 3.82
CA TRP A 98 10.20 -7.14 3.87
C TRP A 98 9.73 -7.52 5.28
N LEU A 99 10.36 -7.00 6.34
CA LEU A 99 9.93 -7.18 7.72
C LEU A 99 8.76 -6.27 8.12
N VAL A 100 8.57 -5.13 7.43
CA VAL A 100 7.50 -4.17 7.78
C VAL A 100 6.08 -4.77 7.70
N PRO A 101 5.75 -5.65 6.72
CA PRO A 101 4.53 -6.43 6.74
C PRO A 101 4.24 -7.18 8.05
N VAL A 102 5.25 -7.60 8.81
CA VAL A 102 5.06 -8.25 10.12
C VAL A 102 4.46 -7.26 11.14
N VAL A 103 4.97 -6.02 11.16
CA VAL A 103 4.43 -4.94 11.99
C VAL A 103 3.00 -4.62 11.58
N LEU A 104 2.75 -4.53 10.27
CA LEU A 104 1.42 -4.26 9.72
C LEU A 104 0.42 -5.37 10.07
N LEU A 105 0.83 -6.63 9.95
CA LEU A 105 -0.01 -7.77 10.30
C LEU A 105 -0.38 -7.76 11.78
N SER A 106 0.60 -7.52 12.65
CA SER A 106 0.38 -7.39 14.09
C SER A 106 -0.64 -6.28 14.41
N LYS A 107 -0.46 -5.09 13.83
CA LYS A 107 -1.34 -3.94 14.08
C LYS A 107 -2.72 -4.06 13.44
N CYS A 108 -2.80 -4.70 12.27
CA CYS A 108 -4.09 -5.03 11.65
C CYS A 108 -4.86 -6.01 12.54
N CYS A 109 -4.23 -7.10 12.96
CA CYS A 109 -4.85 -8.12 13.81
C CYS A 109 -5.34 -7.52 15.14
N SER A 110 -4.50 -6.77 15.85
CA SER A 110 -4.90 -6.14 17.11
C SER A 110 -6.02 -5.13 16.92
N THR A 111 -5.94 -4.25 15.90
CA THR A 111 -7.00 -3.28 15.59
C THR A 111 -8.33 -3.97 15.28
N SER A 112 -8.32 -5.03 14.47
CA SER A 112 -9.51 -5.82 14.15
C SER A 112 -10.08 -6.50 15.37
N CYS A 113 -9.26 -7.14 16.21
CA CYS A 113 -9.71 -7.77 17.45
C CYS A 113 -10.33 -6.76 18.42
N TYR A 114 -9.68 -5.62 18.63
CA TYR A 114 -10.23 -4.54 19.46
C TYR A 114 -11.55 -4.00 18.91
N PHE A 115 -11.65 -3.82 17.59
CA PHE A 115 -12.87 -3.33 16.96
C PHE A 115 -14.03 -4.33 17.08
N LEU A 116 -13.77 -5.62 16.84
CA LEU A 116 -14.77 -6.68 16.99
C LEU A 116 -15.24 -6.82 18.44
N LEU A 117 -14.31 -6.75 19.41
CA LEU A 117 -14.65 -6.77 20.83
C LEU A 117 -15.45 -5.54 21.24
N PHE A 118 -15.15 -4.36 20.68
CA PHE A 118 -15.95 -3.15 20.91
C PHE A 118 -17.37 -3.28 20.37
N ILE A 119 -17.57 -3.91 19.21
CA ILE A 119 -18.93 -4.16 18.67
C ILE A 119 -19.73 -5.09 19.60
N GLY A 120 -19.10 -6.15 20.13
CA GLY A 120 -19.78 -7.08 21.03
C GLY A 120 -19.98 -6.54 22.45
N HIS A 121 -18.99 -5.81 22.96
CA HIS A 121 -18.94 -5.26 24.32
C HIS A 121 -18.39 -3.82 24.25
N PRO A 122 -19.26 -2.81 24.05
CA PRO A 122 -18.85 -1.44 23.74
C PRO A 122 -18.26 -0.73 24.95
N CYS A 123 -17.02 -1.03 25.31
CA CYS A 123 -16.29 -0.37 26.39
C CYS A 123 -15.16 0.52 25.85
N LEU A 124 -14.81 1.56 26.60
CA LEU A 124 -13.78 2.51 26.17
C LEU A 124 -12.41 1.86 25.97
N ALA A 125 -12.07 0.83 26.74
CA ALA A 125 -10.78 0.15 26.64
C ALA A 125 -10.52 -0.44 25.26
N TYR A 126 -11.54 -1.05 24.64
CA TYR A 126 -11.41 -1.59 23.29
C TYR A 126 -11.33 -0.46 22.24
N LEU A 127 -12.10 0.61 22.41
CA LEU A 127 -12.02 1.77 21.52
C LEU A 127 -10.63 2.44 21.57
N VAL A 128 -10.04 2.58 22.76
CA VAL A 128 -8.66 3.07 22.93
C VAL A 128 -7.67 2.19 22.17
N GLY A 129 -7.86 0.86 22.20
CA GLY A 129 -7.07 -0.08 21.41
C GLY A 129 -7.15 0.20 19.91
N VAL A 130 -8.36 0.36 19.37
CA VAL A 130 -8.58 0.72 17.94
C VAL A 130 -7.92 2.06 17.59
N LEU A 131 -8.12 3.08 18.43
CA LEU A 131 -7.62 4.43 18.21
C LEU A 131 -6.10 4.54 18.38
N THR A 132 -5.47 3.59 19.06
CA THR A 132 -4.01 3.55 19.20
C THR A 132 -3.38 2.76 18.05
N ASP A 133 -3.83 1.52 17.83
CA ASP A 133 -3.19 0.63 16.86
C ASP A 133 -3.59 0.91 15.41
N GLY A 134 -4.83 1.38 15.18
CA GLY A 134 -5.34 1.71 13.85
C GLY A 134 -4.54 2.82 13.16
N PRO A 135 -4.33 3.99 13.79
CA PRO A 135 -3.49 5.03 13.20
C PRO A 135 -2.05 4.60 12.98
N ILE A 136 -1.47 3.82 13.90
CA ILE A 136 -0.12 3.27 13.73
C ILE A 136 -0.06 2.36 12.50
N PHE A 137 -1.05 1.49 12.31
CA PHE A 137 -1.18 0.65 11.12
C PHE A 137 -1.25 1.51 9.85
N LEU A 138 -2.16 2.49 9.80
CA LEU A 138 -2.37 3.33 8.61
C LEU A 138 -1.12 4.13 8.23
N VAL A 139 -0.48 4.79 9.19
CA VAL A 139 0.74 5.57 8.96
C VAL A 139 1.88 4.65 8.51
N THR A 140 2.08 3.52 9.20
CA THR A 140 3.13 2.55 8.83
C THR A 140 2.89 2.00 7.43
N TRP A 141 1.64 1.69 7.08
CA TRP A 141 1.28 1.16 5.77
C TRP A 141 1.55 2.19 4.68
N ALA A 142 1.13 3.45 4.87
CA ALA A 142 1.34 4.52 3.90
C ALA A 142 2.84 4.79 3.64
N LEU A 143 3.66 4.82 4.70
CA LEU A 143 5.10 5.03 4.58
C LEU A 143 5.82 3.84 3.97
N TRP A 144 5.45 2.62 4.37
CA TRP A 144 5.98 1.39 3.80
C TRP A 144 5.66 1.27 2.31
N PHE A 145 4.40 1.54 1.95
CA PHE A 145 3.95 1.46 0.57
C PHE A 145 4.73 2.43 -0.33
N GLN A 146 5.03 3.64 0.15
CA GLN A 146 5.87 4.60 -0.58
C GLN A 146 7.34 4.15 -0.66
N ALA A 147 7.89 3.58 0.41
CA ALA A 147 9.30 3.24 0.49
C ALA A 147 9.69 1.93 -0.22
N LYS A 148 8.78 0.93 -0.31
CA LYS A 148 9.12 -0.43 -0.77
C LYS A 148 9.69 -0.52 -2.20
N ASN A 149 9.38 0.46 -3.06
CA ASN A 149 9.89 0.58 -4.43
C ASN A 149 10.35 2.01 -4.73
N ALA A 150 10.89 2.74 -3.76
CA ALA A 150 11.23 4.15 -3.95
C ALA A 150 12.33 4.38 -4.99
N ASP A 151 13.13 3.35 -5.29
CA ASP A 151 14.17 3.32 -6.32
C ASP A 151 13.61 3.09 -7.73
N ARG A 152 12.57 2.27 -7.85
CA ARG A 152 11.97 1.86 -9.14
C ARG A 152 10.63 2.52 -9.45
N TYR A 153 10.04 3.22 -8.49
CA TYR A 153 8.70 3.83 -8.50
C TYR A 153 7.54 2.81 -8.54
N LEU A 154 7.66 1.75 -9.34
CA LEU A 154 6.68 0.66 -9.47
C LEU A 154 7.27 -0.71 -9.09
N ASP A 155 6.45 -1.63 -8.58
CA ASP A 155 6.79 -3.06 -8.51
C ASP A 155 6.50 -3.80 -9.83
N ALA A 156 7.01 -5.03 -9.92
CA ALA A 156 6.81 -5.88 -11.09
C ALA A 156 5.33 -6.15 -11.42
N LYS A 157 4.43 -6.14 -10.41
CA LYS A 157 3.01 -6.37 -10.63
C LYS A 157 2.33 -5.11 -11.16
N GLU A 158 2.66 -3.95 -10.61
CA GLU A 158 2.25 -2.62 -11.08
C GLU A 158 2.73 -2.40 -12.53
N GLU A 159 3.99 -2.72 -12.84
CA GLU A 159 4.54 -2.70 -14.21
C GLU A 159 3.76 -3.66 -15.14
N ALA A 160 3.48 -4.89 -14.71
CA ALA A 160 2.71 -5.84 -15.50
C ALA A 160 1.29 -5.34 -15.81
N VAL A 161 0.65 -4.60 -14.89
CA VAL A 161 -0.67 -4.02 -15.14
C VAL A 161 -0.58 -2.97 -16.24
N LEU A 162 0.41 -2.06 -16.17
CA LEU A 162 0.61 -1.05 -17.20
C LEU A 162 0.88 -1.68 -18.57
N LEU A 163 1.76 -2.69 -18.61
CA LEU A 163 2.06 -3.41 -19.85
C LEU A 163 0.80 -4.09 -20.43
N ALA A 164 0.00 -4.75 -19.59
CA ALA A 164 -1.23 -5.41 -20.03
C ALA A 164 -2.30 -4.42 -20.51
N VAL A 165 -2.36 -3.22 -19.92
CA VAL A 165 -3.25 -2.15 -20.40
C VAL A 165 -2.75 -1.61 -21.73
N GLY A 166 -1.45 -1.32 -21.85
CA GLY A 166 -0.85 -0.83 -23.09
C GLY A 166 -1.03 -1.80 -24.26
N ASP A 167 -0.76 -3.08 -24.03
CA ASP A 167 -0.95 -4.15 -25.01
C ASP A 167 -2.41 -4.30 -25.47
N ALA A 168 -3.37 -4.13 -24.54
CA ALA A 168 -4.79 -4.17 -24.89
C ALA A 168 -5.26 -2.92 -25.65
N LEU A 169 -4.63 -1.76 -25.45
CA LEU A 169 -4.95 -0.51 -26.15
C LEU A 169 -4.27 -0.42 -27.52
N MET A 170 -3.05 -0.92 -27.63
CA MET A 170 -2.18 -0.82 -28.81
C MET A 170 -1.61 -2.21 -29.14
N PRO A 171 -2.45 -3.17 -29.54
CA PRO A 171 -1.99 -4.51 -29.90
C PRO A 171 -1.19 -4.47 -31.21
N ARG A 172 -0.25 -5.41 -31.34
CA ARG A 172 0.55 -5.56 -32.56
C ARG A 172 -0.34 -5.83 -33.78
N GLY A 173 -0.11 -5.11 -34.87
CA GLY A 173 -0.92 -5.22 -36.09
C GLY A 173 -2.33 -4.63 -35.97
N GLY A 174 -2.59 -3.86 -34.90
CA GLY A 174 -3.80 -3.05 -34.77
C GLY A 174 -3.67 -1.72 -35.53
N ALA A 175 -3.81 -0.60 -34.82
CA ALA A 175 -3.60 0.73 -35.41
C ALA A 175 -2.14 1.00 -35.82
N PHE A 176 -1.19 0.25 -35.26
CA PHE A 176 0.24 0.33 -35.56
C PHE A 176 0.78 -1.08 -35.88
N GLN A 177 1.74 -1.17 -36.81
CA GLN A 177 2.41 -2.45 -37.07
C GLN A 177 3.20 -2.93 -35.84
N THR A 178 3.87 -2.00 -35.14
CA THR A 178 4.54 -2.23 -33.86
C THR A 178 3.52 -2.18 -32.72
N GLY A 179 3.45 -3.22 -31.90
CA GLY A 179 2.59 -3.27 -30.72
C GLY A 179 3.28 -2.71 -29.47
N PHE A 180 2.49 -2.40 -28.45
CA PHE A 180 2.99 -1.92 -27.15
C PHE A 180 3.98 -2.90 -26.50
N ALA A 181 3.74 -4.20 -26.65
CA ALA A 181 4.60 -5.25 -26.11
C ALA A 181 5.99 -5.28 -26.77
N ASP A 182 6.11 -4.85 -28.03
CA ASP A 182 7.38 -4.86 -28.77
C ASP A 182 8.35 -3.79 -28.24
N VAL A 183 7.83 -2.68 -27.69
CA VAL A 183 8.60 -1.54 -27.14
C VAL A 183 8.49 -1.43 -25.61
N ALA A 184 8.09 -2.51 -24.93
CA ALA A 184 7.78 -2.51 -23.51
C ALA A 184 8.94 -2.02 -22.62
N GLY A 185 10.19 -2.33 -22.97
CA GLY A 185 11.37 -1.92 -22.21
C GLY A 185 11.56 -0.41 -22.18
N ASP A 186 11.51 0.22 -23.35
CA ASP A 186 11.70 1.66 -23.52
C ASP A 186 10.51 2.45 -22.97
N VAL A 187 9.30 1.96 -23.20
CA VAL A 187 8.07 2.52 -22.63
C VAL A 187 8.10 2.50 -21.09
N LEU A 188 8.59 1.42 -20.47
CA LEU A 188 8.73 1.37 -19.02
C LEU A 188 9.82 2.33 -18.52
N ALA A 189 10.92 2.50 -19.26
CA ALA A 189 11.94 3.48 -18.92
C ALA A 189 11.38 4.91 -18.96
N ASP A 190 10.60 5.26 -19.99
CA ASP A 190 9.91 6.55 -20.07
C ASP A 190 8.85 6.75 -19.00
N THR A 191 8.07 5.70 -18.71
CA THR A 191 7.10 5.73 -17.63
C THR A 191 7.79 6.04 -16.30
N ARG A 192 8.93 5.41 -16.02
CA ARG A 192 9.71 5.69 -14.79
C ARG A 192 10.23 7.13 -14.78
N ARG A 193 10.64 7.70 -15.91
CA ARG A 193 11.02 9.12 -16.01
C ARG A 193 9.85 10.04 -15.67
N LEU A 194 8.66 9.76 -16.19
CA LEU A 194 7.43 10.50 -15.87
C LEU A 194 7.08 10.39 -14.38
N LEU A 195 7.14 9.19 -13.81
CA LEU A 195 6.86 8.96 -12.39
C LEU A 195 7.88 9.63 -11.46
N ALA A 196 9.15 9.71 -11.88
CA ALA A 196 10.19 10.42 -11.14
C ALA A 196 9.93 11.93 -11.01
N ALA A 197 9.21 12.52 -11.98
CA ALA A 197 8.81 13.92 -11.93
C ALA A 197 7.55 14.16 -11.06
N GLN A 198 6.84 13.10 -10.65
CA GLN A 198 5.63 13.23 -9.83
C GLN A 198 5.98 13.46 -8.35
N ASN A 199 5.11 14.19 -7.64
CA ASN A 199 5.21 14.28 -6.19
C ASN A 199 4.79 12.94 -5.53
N ALA A 200 5.16 12.76 -4.25
CA ALA A 200 4.92 11.52 -3.52
C ALA A 200 3.42 11.14 -3.40
N ALA A 201 2.53 12.14 -3.30
CA ALA A 201 1.09 11.89 -3.22
C ALA A 201 0.53 11.40 -4.55
N THR A 202 0.95 12.00 -5.67
CA THR A 202 0.58 11.56 -7.01
C THR A 202 1.11 10.16 -7.28
N LEU A 203 2.38 9.88 -6.95
CA LEU A 203 2.96 8.53 -7.08
C LEU A 203 2.17 7.50 -6.27
N PHE A 204 1.85 7.82 -5.02
CA PHE A 204 1.03 6.97 -4.16
C PHE A 204 -0.32 6.66 -4.81
N MET A 205 -1.01 7.69 -5.32
CA MET A 205 -2.31 7.53 -5.97
C MET A 205 -2.20 6.70 -7.26
N THR A 206 -1.17 6.90 -8.09
CA THR A 206 -0.92 6.11 -9.31
C THR A 206 -0.76 4.62 -8.98
N ARG A 207 -0.07 4.30 -7.88
CA ARG A 207 0.15 2.91 -7.46
C ARG A 207 -1.11 2.26 -6.88
N VAL A 208 -1.83 3.00 -6.05
CA VAL A 208 -3.16 2.57 -5.56
C VAL A 208 -4.09 2.32 -6.74
N MET A 209 -4.10 3.23 -7.72
CA MET A 209 -4.87 3.14 -8.95
C MET A 209 -4.58 1.83 -9.72
N LEU A 210 -3.30 1.46 -9.89
CA LEU A 210 -2.91 0.21 -10.56
C LEU A 210 -3.39 -1.04 -9.82
N HIS A 211 -3.31 -1.05 -8.48
CA HIS A 211 -3.83 -2.16 -7.68
C HIS A 211 -5.35 -2.26 -7.75
N VAL A 212 -6.06 -1.12 -7.60
CA VAL A 212 -7.52 -1.05 -7.72
C VAL A 212 -7.95 -1.53 -9.10
N PHE A 213 -7.30 -1.06 -10.17
CA PHE A 213 -7.62 -1.46 -11.53
C PHE A 213 -7.44 -2.97 -11.75
N ASN A 214 -6.36 -3.56 -11.24
CA ASN A 214 -6.14 -5.01 -11.37
C ASN A 214 -7.23 -5.84 -10.67
N VAL A 215 -7.76 -5.36 -9.54
CA VAL A 215 -8.82 -6.02 -8.76
C VAL A 215 -10.22 -5.65 -9.25
N LEU A 216 -10.37 -4.54 -9.98
CA LEU A 216 -11.64 -4.00 -10.44
C LEU A 216 -12.55 -5.03 -11.11
N PRO A 217 -12.07 -5.94 -11.99
CA PRO A 217 -12.93 -6.98 -12.54
C PRO A 217 -13.66 -7.84 -11.50
N LEU A 218 -13.04 -8.13 -10.36
CA LEU A 218 -13.66 -8.91 -9.28
C LEU A 218 -14.85 -8.15 -8.66
N LEU A 219 -14.75 -6.82 -8.56
CA LEU A 219 -15.83 -5.95 -8.10
C LEU A 219 -17.00 -5.91 -9.10
N PHE A 220 -16.72 -6.20 -10.37
CA PHE A 220 -17.69 -6.36 -11.46
C PHE A 220 -18.14 -7.81 -11.64
N LEU A 221 -17.99 -8.65 -10.60
CA LEU A 221 -18.40 -10.07 -10.57
C LEU A 221 -17.72 -10.95 -11.64
N ARG A 222 -16.57 -10.53 -12.18
CA ARG A 222 -15.73 -11.40 -13.02
C ARG A 222 -14.86 -12.29 -12.12
N PRO A 223 -14.61 -13.56 -12.48
CA PRO A 223 -13.89 -14.49 -11.60
C PRO A 223 -12.36 -14.29 -11.59
N ARG A 224 -11.83 -13.33 -12.34
CA ARG A 224 -10.38 -13.17 -12.57
C ARG A 224 -9.98 -11.70 -12.46
N THR A 225 -8.78 -11.44 -11.94
CA THR A 225 -8.14 -10.11 -11.98
C THR A 225 -7.79 -9.72 -13.41
N PHE A 226 -7.57 -8.44 -13.68
CA PHE A 226 -7.26 -7.94 -15.03
C PHE A 226 -6.04 -8.65 -15.66
N LEU A 227 -4.97 -8.83 -14.88
CA LEU A 227 -3.78 -9.55 -15.35
C LEU A 227 -4.04 -11.01 -15.76
N ARG A 228 -5.10 -11.64 -15.24
CA ARG A 228 -5.45 -13.04 -15.51
C ARG A 228 -6.46 -13.20 -16.66
N MET A 229 -6.91 -12.10 -17.26
CA MET A 229 -7.77 -12.10 -18.43
C MET A 229 -6.97 -12.37 -19.72
N THR A 230 -7.62 -12.96 -20.72
CA THR A 230 -7.06 -13.07 -22.07
C THR A 230 -6.97 -11.71 -22.75
N PRO A 231 -6.16 -11.53 -23.82
CA PRO A 231 -6.06 -10.26 -24.53
C PRO A 231 -7.41 -9.71 -25.00
N GLU A 232 -8.27 -10.58 -25.55
CA GLU A 232 -9.62 -10.22 -26.00
C GLU A 232 -10.52 -9.77 -24.85
N GLU A 233 -10.48 -10.49 -23.71
CA GLU A 233 -11.22 -10.12 -22.50
C GLU A 233 -10.77 -8.77 -21.95
N ARG A 234 -9.46 -8.46 -21.99
CA ARG A 234 -8.92 -7.17 -21.54
C ARG A 234 -9.43 -6.02 -22.39
N GLY A 235 -9.43 -6.17 -23.72
CA GLY A 235 -9.95 -5.17 -24.65
C GLY A 235 -11.44 -4.88 -24.42
N ALA A 236 -12.26 -5.94 -24.33
CA ALA A 236 -13.69 -5.82 -24.04
C ALA A 236 -13.96 -5.18 -22.67
N PHE A 237 -13.15 -5.52 -21.66
CA PHE A 237 -13.26 -4.92 -20.33
C PHE A 237 -12.92 -3.44 -20.34
N LEU A 238 -11.84 -3.02 -21.00
CA LEU A 238 -11.48 -1.61 -21.14
C LEU A 238 -12.60 -0.80 -21.82
N ALA A 239 -13.16 -1.31 -22.92
CA ALA A 239 -14.28 -0.66 -23.63
C ALA A 239 -15.53 -0.52 -22.73
N CYS A 240 -15.81 -1.51 -21.88
CA CYS A 240 -16.87 -1.43 -20.89
C CYS A 240 -16.61 -0.35 -19.84
N LEU A 241 -15.37 -0.20 -19.36
CA LEU A 241 -15.01 0.83 -18.38
C LEU A 241 -15.14 2.25 -18.93
N GLU A 242 -14.87 2.46 -20.23
CA GLU A 242 -14.98 3.76 -20.89
C GLU A 242 -16.42 4.27 -20.96
N SER A 243 -17.37 3.36 -21.12
CA SER A 243 -18.81 3.65 -21.19
C SER A 243 -19.52 3.56 -19.83
N HIS A 244 -18.78 3.29 -18.75
CA HIS A 244 -19.36 3.05 -17.44
C HIS A 244 -20.13 4.28 -16.88
N PRO A 245 -21.30 4.09 -16.22
CA PRO A 245 -22.10 5.20 -15.70
C PRO A 245 -21.40 5.99 -14.59
N VAL A 246 -20.51 5.36 -13.82
CA VAL A 246 -19.78 6.00 -12.72
C VAL A 246 -18.58 6.77 -13.28
N SER A 247 -18.58 8.10 -13.10
CA SER A 247 -17.53 9.01 -13.58
C SER A 247 -16.13 8.65 -13.07
N ALA A 248 -16.02 8.22 -11.81
CA ALA A 248 -14.75 7.81 -11.22
C ALA A 248 -14.11 6.60 -11.94
N VAL A 249 -14.93 5.65 -12.40
CA VAL A 249 -14.46 4.48 -13.16
C VAL A 249 -13.94 4.90 -14.53
N ARG A 250 -14.62 5.84 -15.20
CA ARG A 250 -14.15 6.40 -16.46
C ARG A 250 -12.85 7.17 -16.27
N ALA A 251 -12.77 8.02 -15.25
CA ALA A 251 -11.57 8.79 -14.94
C ALA A 251 -10.35 7.88 -14.68
N LEU A 252 -10.55 6.79 -13.93
CA LEU A 252 -9.55 5.75 -13.71
C LEU A 252 -9.01 5.19 -15.05
N CYS A 253 -9.91 4.82 -15.98
CA CYS A 253 -9.53 4.32 -17.30
C CYS A 253 -8.74 5.37 -18.10
N GLN A 254 -9.18 6.63 -18.11
CA GLN A 254 -8.51 7.72 -18.83
C GLN A 254 -7.11 8.00 -18.28
N VAL A 255 -6.93 8.00 -16.96
CA VAL A 255 -5.61 8.20 -16.34
C VAL A 255 -4.67 7.05 -16.71
N LEU A 256 -5.15 5.81 -16.75
CA LEU A 256 -4.35 4.66 -17.19
C LEU A 256 -3.94 4.77 -18.67
N LYS A 257 -4.87 5.18 -19.54
CA LYS A 257 -4.55 5.47 -20.94
C LYS A 257 -3.46 6.51 -21.08
N LEU A 258 -3.51 7.59 -20.31
CA LEU A 258 -2.46 8.61 -20.34
C LEU A 258 -1.10 8.05 -19.91
N HIS A 259 -1.05 7.20 -18.89
CA HIS A 259 0.19 6.58 -18.41
C HIS A 259 0.78 5.55 -19.39
N THR A 260 -0.02 4.97 -20.28
CA THR A 260 0.47 4.00 -21.28
C THR A 260 0.72 4.66 -22.64
N MET A 261 -0.23 5.44 -23.14
CA MET A 261 -0.16 6.03 -24.48
C MET A 261 0.95 7.07 -24.59
N LEU A 262 1.15 7.93 -23.58
CA LEU A 262 2.15 9.00 -23.68
C LEU A 262 3.59 8.44 -23.85
N PRO A 263 4.06 7.47 -23.03
CA PRO A 263 5.32 6.79 -23.29
C PRO A 263 5.40 6.07 -24.64
N PHE A 264 4.30 5.49 -25.13
CA PHE A 264 4.27 4.78 -26.41
C PHE A 264 4.46 5.75 -27.59
N PHE A 265 3.79 6.89 -27.58
CA PHE A 265 3.92 7.90 -28.64
C PHE A 265 5.28 8.63 -28.64
N ASN A 266 6.03 8.55 -27.53
CA ASN A 266 7.42 9.01 -27.49
C ASN A 266 8.39 8.03 -28.16
N GLN A 267 7.95 6.83 -28.56
CA GLN A 267 8.82 5.87 -29.25
C GLN A 267 8.99 6.25 -30.73
N PRO A 268 10.21 6.17 -31.29
CA PRO A 268 10.48 6.54 -32.68
C PRO A 268 9.61 5.79 -33.69
N GLU A 269 9.23 4.55 -33.40
CA GLU A 269 8.39 3.71 -34.25
C GLU A 269 6.96 4.24 -34.33
N ALA A 270 6.40 4.69 -33.21
CA ALA A 270 5.07 5.28 -33.16
C ALA A 270 5.08 6.70 -33.76
N GLU A 271 6.13 7.48 -33.51
CA GLU A 271 6.30 8.81 -34.08
C GLU A 271 6.36 8.78 -35.61
N LYS A 272 7.10 7.82 -36.20
CA LYS A 272 7.15 7.61 -37.65
C LYS A 272 5.78 7.28 -38.24
N ALA A 273 5.03 6.37 -37.59
CA ALA A 273 3.71 5.98 -38.07
C ALA A 273 2.67 7.11 -38.00
N VAL A 274 2.81 8.07 -37.08
CA VAL A 274 1.92 9.24 -36.97
C VAL A 274 2.37 10.39 -37.88
N SER A 275 3.68 10.59 -38.05
CA SER A 275 4.24 11.69 -38.86
C SER A 275 4.22 11.42 -40.36
N GLN A 276 4.21 10.15 -40.77
CA GLN A 276 4.07 9.72 -42.16
C GLN A 276 2.85 8.80 -42.28
N PRO A 277 1.63 9.35 -42.38
CA PRO A 277 0.47 8.52 -42.73
C PRO A 277 0.75 7.89 -44.09
N GLU A 278 0.66 6.56 -44.19
CA GLU A 278 0.83 5.79 -45.42
C GLU A 278 -0.03 6.42 -46.54
N GLY A 279 0.61 7.17 -47.44
CA GLY A 279 -0.10 8.03 -48.40
C GLY A 279 0.76 8.86 -49.35
N GLU A 280 2.10 8.74 -49.33
CA GLU A 280 2.96 9.24 -50.41
C GLU A 280 3.85 8.09 -50.91
N GLU A 281 3.24 7.22 -51.73
CA GLU A 281 4.00 6.55 -52.78
C GLU A 281 4.36 7.60 -53.84
N ALA A 282 5.66 7.83 -54.03
CA ALA A 282 6.23 8.51 -55.19
C ALA A 282 6.69 7.49 -56.22
#